data_AF-A0A3N5QSW1-F1
#
_entry.id   AF-A0A3N5QSW1-F1
#
_cell.length_a   1.000
_cell.length_b   1.000
_cell.length_c   1.000
_cell.angle_alpha   90.00
_cell.angle_beta   90.00
_cell.angle_gamma   90.00
#
_symmetry.space_group_name_H-M   'P 1'
#
loop_
_entity.id
_entity.type
_entity.pdbx_description
1 polymer ?
#
loop_
_entity_poly.entity_id
_entity_poly.type
_entity_poly.pdbx_seq_one_letter_code
_entity_poly.pdbx_strand_id
1 'polypeptide(L)'
;MNTKLTLRLSDDLINEAKNYAKKEGKSLSQLVTDFFVAISSKKNPSQKSDLMPKTFQLYGSLKDKFISKDDYNKHIEKKYL
;
A
#
# COMPACT_ATOMS: atom_id res chain seq x y z
N MET A 1 -19.02 -0.09 -17.99
CA MET A 1 -18.87 1.11 -18.83
C MET A 1 -17.49 1.69 -18.59
N ASN A 2 -16.71 1.96 -19.64
CA ASN A 2 -15.38 2.54 -19.49
C ASN A 2 -15.48 4.05 -19.72
N THR A 3 -15.18 4.85 -18.70
CA THR A 3 -15.19 6.31 -18.77
C THR A 3 -13.75 6.84 -18.78
N LYS A 4 -13.50 7.91 -19.54
CA LYS A 4 -12.17 8.55 -19.60
C LYS A 4 -12.18 9.79 -18.73
N LEU A 5 -11.24 9.87 -17.78
CA LEU A 5 -10.93 11.08 -17.03
C LEU A 5 -9.72 11.77 -17.68
N THR A 6 -9.79 13.08 -17.89
CA THR A 6 -8.68 13.89 -18.40
C THR A 6 -8.36 14.99 -17.41
N LEU A 7 -7.10 15.09 -16.99
CA LEU A 7 -6.61 16.08 -16.03
C LEU A 7 -5.67 17.05 -16.75
N ARG A 8 -5.74 18.34 -16.40
CA ARG A 8 -4.76 19.35 -16.84
C ARG A 8 -3.67 19.47 -15.77
N LEU A 9 -2.43 19.21 -16.16
CA LEU A 9 -1.25 19.21 -15.31
C LEU A 9 -0.09 19.87 -16.08
N SER A 10 0.93 20.36 -15.39
CA SER A 10 2.16 20.82 -16.04
C SER A 10 2.95 19.64 -16.62
N ASP A 11 3.71 19.91 -17.70
CA ASP A 11 4.52 18.88 -18.37
C ASP A 11 5.57 18.27 -17.45
N ASP A 12 6.20 19.08 -16.59
CA ASP A 12 7.19 18.62 -15.61
C ASP A 12 6.58 17.57 -14.66
N LEU A 13 5.37 17.84 -14.17
CA LEU A 13 4.67 16.94 -13.26
C LEU A 13 4.25 15.65 -13.97
N ILE A 14 3.84 15.72 -15.23
CA ILE A 14 3.52 14.53 -16.05
C ILE A 14 4.76 13.65 -16.21
N ASN A 15 5.92 14.25 -16.46
CA ASN A 15 7.18 13.51 -16.64
C ASN A 15 7.64 12.86 -15.34
N GLU A 16 7.58 13.58 -14.22
CA GLU A 16 7.92 13.04 -12.91
C GLU A 16 7.01 11.85 -12.54
N ALA A 17 5.70 12.00 -12.74
CA ALA A 17 4.73 10.94 -12.45
C ALA A 17 4.94 9.70 -13.32
N LYS A 18 5.26 9.86 -14.61
CA LYS A 18 5.61 8.74 -15.50
C LYS A 18 6.89 8.04 -15.06
N ASN A 19 7.91 8.80 -14.67
CA ASN A 19 9.17 8.24 -14.18
C ASN A 19 8.97 7.43 -12.90
N TYR A 20 8.17 7.95 -11.95
CA TYR A 20 7.79 7.22 -10.75
C TYR A 20 7.06 5.91 -11.11
N ALA A 21 6.03 5.98 -11.96
CA ALA A 21 5.26 4.80 -12.35
C ALA A 21 6.14 3.72 -13.00
N LYS A 22 7.09 4.13 -13.85
CA LYS A 22 8.06 3.21 -14.49
C LYS A 22 8.97 2.54 -13.47
N LYS A 23 9.45 3.25 -12.45
CA LYS A 23 10.26 2.68 -11.35
C LYS A 23 9.47 1.60 -10.58
N GLU A 24 8.18 1.82 -10.40
CA GLU A 24 7.25 0.87 -9.75
C GLU A 24 6.75 -0.25 -10.69
N GLY A 25 7.18 -0.28 -11.95
CA GLY A 25 6.72 -1.27 -12.93
C GLY A 25 5.24 -1.13 -13.34
N LYS A 26 4.65 0.06 -13.14
CA LYS A 26 3.23 0.34 -13.42
C LYS A 26 3.07 1.44 -14.47
N SER A 27 1.90 1.50 -15.10
CA SER A 27 1.51 2.67 -15.91
C SER A 27 0.99 3.79 -15.02
N LEU A 28 1.11 5.04 -15.47
CA LEU A 28 0.54 6.19 -14.75
C LEU A 28 -0.97 6.05 -14.54
N SER A 29 -1.68 5.55 -15.56
CA SER A 29 -3.12 5.27 -15.47
C SER A 29 -3.46 4.23 -14.40
N GLN A 30 -2.64 3.17 -14.27
CA GLN A 30 -2.81 2.18 -13.21
C GLN A 30 -2.60 2.80 -11.84
N LEU A 31 -1.57 3.62 -11.66
CA LEU A 31 -1.27 4.27 -10.40
C LEU A 31 -2.41 5.20 -9.95
N VAL A 32 -2.97 5.99 -10.87
CA VAL A 32 -4.12 6.87 -10.57
C VAL A 32 -5.38 6.05 -10.29
N THR A 33 -5.57 4.93 -10.98
CA THR A 33 -6.70 4.00 -10.70
C THR A 33 -6.58 3.42 -9.30
N ASP A 34 -5.41 2.90 -8.93
CA ASP A 34 -5.14 2.35 -7.60
C ASP A 34 -5.40 3.41 -6.50
N PHE A 35 -5.00 4.67 -6.74
CA PHE A 35 -5.29 5.78 -5.83
C PHE A 35 -6.79 6.06 -5.70
N PHE A 36 -7.54 6.12 -6.81
CA PHE A 36 -8.98 6.33 -6.77
C PHE A 36 -9.72 5.21 -6.05
N VAL A 37 -9.30 3.96 -6.23
CA VAL A 37 -9.82 2.84 -5.45
C VAL A 37 -9.56 3.08 -3.97
N ALA A 38 -8.31 3.36 -3.57
CA ALA A 38 -7.93 3.55 -2.18
C ALA A 38 -8.70 4.68 -1.47
N ILE A 39 -8.99 5.80 -2.15
CA ILE A 39 -9.77 6.90 -1.56
C ILE A 39 -11.28 6.64 -1.57
N SER A 40 -11.78 5.82 -2.51
CA SER A 40 -13.19 5.44 -2.58
C SER A 40 -13.55 4.40 -1.52
N SER A 41 -12.66 3.43 -1.26
CA SER A 41 -12.83 2.39 -0.24
C SER A 41 -12.98 2.95 1.18
N LYS A 42 -12.37 4.11 1.48
CA LYS A 42 -12.50 4.78 2.78
C LYS A 42 -13.93 5.22 3.13
N LYS A 43 -14.84 5.33 2.15
CA LYS A 43 -16.25 5.70 2.42
C LYS A 43 -17.13 4.52 2.87
N ASN A 44 -16.66 3.27 2.76
CA ASN A 44 -17.42 2.08 3.17
C ASN A 44 -16.68 1.33 4.31
N PRO A 45 -16.94 1.66 5.58
CA PRO A 45 -16.29 1.00 6.72
C PRO A 45 -16.62 -0.50 6.87
N SER A 46 -17.53 -1.04 6.06
CA SER A 46 -17.89 -2.46 6.05
C SER A 46 -16.92 -3.35 5.26
N GLN A 47 -16.04 -2.79 4.43
CA GLN A 47 -14.99 -3.56 3.74
C GLN A 47 -13.67 -3.45 4.49
N LYS A 48 -13.53 -4.24 5.57
CA LYS A 48 -12.25 -4.48 6.28
C LYS A 48 -11.16 -5.15 5.40
N SER A 49 -11.39 -5.29 4.10
CA SER A 49 -10.55 -6.04 3.16
C SER A 49 -9.54 -5.19 2.38
N ASP A 50 -9.53 -3.86 2.53
CA ASP A 50 -8.63 -2.98 1.76
C ASP A 50 -7.34 -2.60 2.49
N LEU A 51 -6.95 -3.40 3.50
CA LEU A 51 -5.59 -3.38 4.01
C LEU A 51 -4.68 -3.80 2.85
N MET A 52 -3.71 -2.96 2.49
CA MET A 52 -2.66 -3.26 1.50
C MET A 52 -2.24 -4.72 1.66
N PRO A 53 -2.18 -5.54 0.59
CA PRO A 53 -2.14 -7.00 0.68
C PRO A 53 -1.06 -7.52 1.66
N LYS A 54 0.07 -6.82 1.76
CA LYS A 54 1.14 -7.13 2.70
C LYS A 54 0.76 -6.93 4.18
N THR A 55 0.07 -5.83 4.50
CA THR A 55 -0.36 -5.53 5.88
C THR A 55 -1.55 -6.38 6.32
N PHE A 56 -2.44 -6.76 5.39
CA PHE A 56 -3.53 -7.69 5.70
C PHE A 56 -3.04 -9.08 6.07
N GLN A 57 -2.02 -9.59 5.37
CA GLN A 57 -1.40 -10.89 5.69
C GLN A 57 -0.80 -10.93 7.11
N LEU A 58 -0.37 -9.77 7.62
CA LEU A 58 0.18 -9.65 8.97
C LEU A 58 -0.91 -9.34 10.03
N TYR A 59 -2.10 -8.92 9.60
CA TYR A 59 -3.19 -8.56 10.51
C TYR A 59 -3.67 -9.79 11.29
N GLY A 60 -3.57 -9.74 12.61
CA GLY A 60 -3.93 -10.85 13.49
C GLY A 60 -2.84 -11.89 13.74
N SER A 61 -1.68 -11.78 13.09
CA SER A 61 -0.54 -12.71 13.30
C SER A 61 -0.04 -12.76 14.76
N LEU A 62 -0.35 -11.73 15.54
CA LEU A 62 0.03 -11.59 16.95
C LEU A 62 -1.17 -11.56 17.92
N LYS A 63 -2.40 -11.79 17.44
CA LYS A 63 -3.64 -11.53 18.21
C LYS A 63 -3.70 -12.29 19.54
N ASP A 64 -3.21 -13.52 19.56
CA ASP A 64 -3.28 -14.42 20.73
C ASP A 64 -1.90 -14.64 21.39
N LYS A 65 -0.91 -13.80 21.07
CA LYS A 65 0.43 -13.90 21.63
C LYS A 65 0.75 -12.68 22.49
N PHE A 66 1.05 -12.92 23.77
CA PHE A 66 1.65 -11.92 24.64
C PHE A 66 3.15 -11.85 24.36
N ILE A 67 3.54 -11.05 23.38
CA ILE A 67 4.95 -10.84 23.02
C ILE A 67 5.44 -9.59 23.72
N SER A 68 6.51 -9.74 24.50
CA SER A 68 7.20 -8.64 25.16
C SER A 68 8.38 -8.14 24.33
N LYS A 69 8.91 -6.97 24.70
CA LYS A 69 10.12 -6.43 24.07
C LYS A 69 11.35 -7.32 24.31
N ASP A 70 11.37 -8.07 25.41
CA ASP A 70 12.45 -9.01 25.73
C ASP A 70 12.46 -10.22 24.81
N ASP A 71 11.28 -10.69 24.37
CA ASP A 71 11.18 -11.79 23.40
C ASP A 71 11.77 -11.40 22.04
N TYR A 72 11.61 -10.12 21.65
CA TYR A 72 12.25 -9.57 20.46
C TYR A 72 13.76 -9.49 20.61
N ASN A 73 14.27 -9.01 21.74
CA ASN A 73 15.72 -8.91 22.00
C ASN A 73 16.39 -10.30 21.96
N LYS A 74 15.79 -11.31 22.61
CA LYS A 74 16.27 -12.71 22.56
C LYS A 74 16.28 -13.28 21.14
N HIS A 75 15.27 -12.94 20.32
CA HIS A 75 15.23 -13.37 18.93
C HIS A 75 16.38 -12.77 18.11
N ILE A 76 16.66 -11.48 18.28
CA ILE A 76 17.75 -10.78 17.59
C ILE A 76 19.11 -11.35 18.02
N GLU A 77 19.31 -11.57 19.32
CA GLU A 77 20.51 -12.23 19.83
C GLU A 77 20.71 -13.59 19.15
N LYS A 78 19.74 -14.50 19.22
CA LYS A 78 19.84 -15.83 18.59
C LYS A 78 20.06 -15.80 17.07
N LYS A 79 19.62 -14.74 16.39
CA LYS A 79 19.69 -14.63 14.93
C LYS A 79 21.05 -14.13 14.45
N TYR A 80 21.73 -13.32 15.25
CA TYR A 80 22.95 -12.61 14.83
C TYR A 80 24.18 -12.86 15.73
N LEU A 81 24.00 -13.43 16.92
CA LEU A 81 25.03 -13.92 17.84
C LEU A 81 24.95 -15.45 17.93
#